data_AF-A0A918VB02-F1
#
_entry.id   AF-A0A918VB02-F1
#
_cell.length_a   1.000
_cell.length_b   1.000
_cell.length_c   1.000
_cell.angle_alpha   90.00
_cell.angle_beta   90.00
_cell.angle_gamma   90.00
#
_symmetry.space_group_name_H-M   'P 1'
#
loop_
_entity.id
_entity.type
_entity.pdbx_description
1 polymer ?
#
loop_
_entity_poly.entity_id
_entity_poly.type
_entity_poly.pdbx_seq_one_letter_code
_entity_poly.pdbx_strand_id
1 'polypeptide(L)'
;MSQEKNLKQKELSVKFLNSKIMKKYIVLLLLILPLFLLNGCKKKNKATSAEKVDVTEHQWEENNMLEFERNCVGFLESESVVNAKKYCDCLLKYSVEAYPDPAEAMELEQNEIVELFVNSKCVDDLLLIKIEDPWTKEVEQLFVENCKTAQKDKGVSDHDADNYCSCALGEVKQIVPNPHHVMTLTEEELAMILKKCN
;
A
#
# COMPACT_ATOMS: atom_id res chain seq x y z
N MET A 1 9.22 22.12 39.21
CA MET A 1 8.62 21.20 38.21
C MET A 1 8.65 21.68 36.76
N SER A 2 8.70 22.99 36.46
CA SER A 2 8.76 23.50 35.06
C SER A 2 10.19 23.56 34.48
N GLN A 3 11.21 23.76 35.31
CA GLN A 3 12.60 23.89 34.83
C GLN A 3 13.27 22.55 34.48
N GLU A 4 12.93 21.44 35.17
CA GLU A 4 13.45 20.10 34.83
C GLU A 4 12.94 19.58 33.48
N LYS A 5 11.71 19.91 33.10
CA LYS A 5 11.15 19.52 31.80
C LYS A 5 11.88 20.22 30.65
N ASN A 6 12.22 21.49 30.82
CA ASN A 6 13.00 22.26 29.85
C ASN A 6 14.46 21.77 29.73
N LEU A 7 15.07 21.30 30.82
CA LEU A 7 16.44 20.78 30.80
C LEU A 7 16.52 19.42 30.10
N LYS A 8 15.58 18.51 30.40
CA LYS A 8 15.48 17.20 29.72
C LYS A 8 15.16 17.33 28.23
N GLN A 9 14.31 18.30 27.86
CA GLN A 9 13.98 18.54 26.45
C GLN A 9 15.19 19.06 25.67
N LYS A 10 15.98 19.99 26.26
CA LYS A 10 17.24 20.45 25.65
C LYS A 10 18.30 19.36 25.54
N GLU A 11 18.44 18.49 26.54
CA GLU A 11 19.37 17.34 26.46
C GLU A 11 18.97 16.33 25.39
N LEU A 12 17.66 16.09 25.19
CA LEU A 12 17.17 15.19 24.14
C LEU A 12 17.45 15.78 22.75
N SER A 13 17.25 17.10 22.58
CA SER A 13 17.55 17.82 21.33
C SER A 13 19.03 17.76 20.95
N VAL A 14 19.93 17.92 21.93
CA VAL A 14 21.38 17.88 21.71
C VAL A 14 21.87 16.46 21.40
N LYS A 15 21.27 15.42 22.00
CA LYS A 15 21.56 14.01 21.66
C LYS A 15 21.07 13.64 20.27
N PHE A 16 19.92 14.17 19.83
CA PHE A 16 19.40 13.94 18.49
C PHE A 16 20.32 14.55 17.42
N LEU A 17 20.77 15.80 17.61
CA LEU A 17 21.66 16.53 16.69
C LEU A 17 23.06 15.91 16.56
N ASN A 18 23.53 15.15 17.55
CA ASN A 18 24.84 14.50 17.53
C ASN A 18 24.81 13.03 17.02
N SER A 19 23.64 12.51 16.65
CA SER A 19 23.54 11.18 16.05
C SER A 19 24.18 11.17 14.66
N LYS A 20 25.07 10.19 14.40
CA LYS A 20 25.75 9.96 13.09
C LYS A 20 24.76 9.86 11.92
N ILE A 21 23.49 9.55 12.21
CA ILE A 21 22.40 9.41 11.24
C ILE A 21 22.01 10.78 10.68
N MET A 22 21.91 11.82 11.50
CA MET A 22 21.45 13.15 11.06
C MET A 22 22.49 13.88 10.18
N LYS A 23 23.79 13.62 10.38
CA LYS A 23 24.86 14.14 9.50
C LYS A 23 24.76 13.60 8.07
N LYS A 24 24.22 12.39 7.85
CA LYS A 24 23.96 11.85 6.51
C LYS A 24 22.79 12.57 5.82
N TYR A 25 21.71 12.88 6.56
CA TYR A 25 20.54 13.54 6.01
C TYR A 25 20.78 15.04 5.70
N ILE A 26 21.59 15.74 6.50
CA ILE A 26 21.98 17.13 6.22
C ILE A 26 22.83 17.23 4.94
N VAL A 27 23.68 16.24 4.66
CA VAL A 27 24.47 16.17 3.40
C VAL A 27 23.57 15.84 2.20
N LEU A 28 22.52 15.03 2.38
CA LEU A 28 21.56 14.68 1.33
C LEU A 28 20.62 15.86 0.98
N LEU A 29 20.25 16.68 1.97
CA LEU A 29 19.40 17.87 1.79
C LEU A 29 20.12 19.05 1.11
N LEU A 30 21.45 19.08 1.11
CA LEU A 30 22.25 20.09 0.38
C LEU A 30 22.42 19.80 -1.12
N LEU A 31 22.00 18.61 -1.59
CA LEU A 31 22.09 18.22 -3.00
C LEU A 31 20.79 18.48 -3.79
N ILE A 32 19.72 18.93 -3.12
CA ILE A 32 18.39 19.08 -3.74
C ILE A 32 17.82 20.46 -3.39
N LEU A 33 18.34 21.49 -4.05
CA LEU A 33 17.73 22.83 -4.21
C LEU A 33 18.60 23.62 -5.24
N PRO A 34 18.02 24.48 -6.08
CA PRO A 34 17.37 24.16 -7.34
C PRO A 34 18.15 24.69 -8.56
N LEU A 35 18.33 23.88 -9.60
CA LEU A 35 18.70 24.34 -10.94
C LEU A 35 17.42 24.78 -11.70
N PHE A 36 16.83 25.88 -11.24
CA PHE A 36 15.77 26.61 -11.93
C PHE A 36 16.28 28.00 -12.33
N LEU A 37 17.16 28.06 -13.32
CA LEU A 37 17.37 29.19 -14.24
C LEU A 37 18.04 28.55 -15.48
N LEU A 38 17.41 28.45 -16.64
CA LEU A 38 17.33 29.53 -17.62
C LEU A 38 16.20 29.29 -18.62
N ASN A 39 15.40 30.34 -18.81
CA ASN A 39 14.51 30.55 -19.95
C ASN A 39 15.27 30.47 -21.28
N GLY A 40 14.65 29.84 -22.28
CA GLY A 40 15.12 29.83 -23.66
C GLY A 40 14.01 29.54 -24.66
N CYS A 41 13.02 30.43 -24.75
CA CYS A 41 12.10 30.47 -25.91
C CYS A 41 12.90 30.63 -27.22
N LYS A 42 12.69 29.73 -28.20
CA LYS A 42 12.84 30.05 -29.62
C LYS A 42 11.69 29.47 -30.44
N LYS A 43 11.00 30.38 -31.12
CA LYS A 43 9.87 30.14 -32.03
C LYS A 43 10.31 29.49 -33.35
N LYS A 44 9.40 28.62 -33.82
CA LYS A 44 9.01 28.26 -35.20
C LYS A 44 10.08 27.64 -36.13
N ASN A 45 9.76 26.45 -36.64
CA ASN A 45 9.42 26.29 -38.05
C ASN A 45 8.39 25.18 -38.25
N LYS A 46 7.33 25.52 -38.99
CA LYS A 46 6.27 24.65 -39.48
C LYS A 46 6.83 23.92 -40.70
N ALA A 47 7.00 22.62 -40.62
CA ALA A 47 7.10 21.74 -41.77
C ALA A 47 6.06 20.65 -41.57
N THR A 48 4.98 20.74 -42.35
CA THR A 48 4.05 19.64 -42.54
C THR A 48 4.80 18.55 -43.30
N SER A 49 5.19 17.50 -42.58
CA SER A 49 5.42 16.18 -43.16
C SER A 49 4.40 15.26 -42.50
N ALA A 50 3.71 14.45 -43.28
CA ALA A 50 2.82 13.42 -42.80
C ALA A 50 3.66 12.34 -42.09
N GLU A 51 4.01 12.60 -40.84
CA GLU A 51 4.65 11.63 -39.96
C GLU A 51 3.53 10.77 -39.39
N LYS A 52 3.56 9.49 -39.73
CA LYS A 52 2.70 8.47 -39.14
C LYS A 52 2.71 8.68 -37.64
N VAL A 53 1.53 8.73 -37.03
CA VAL A 53 1.38 8.54 -35.60
C VAL A 53 1.96 7.16 -35.32
N ASP A 54 3.23 7.12 -34.96
CA ASP A 54 3.87 5.98 -34.35
C ASP A 54 3.20 5.87 -32.99
N VAL A 55 2.12 5.10 -32.95
CA VAL A 55 1.59 4.55 -31.72
C VAL A 55 2.72 3.65 -31.23
N THR A 56 3.62 4.22 -30.43
CA THR A 56 4.49 3.43 -29.56
C THR A 56 3.55 2.80 -28.55
N GLU A 57 2.92 1.72 -28.99
CA GLU A 57 2.19 0.77 -28.19
C GLU A 57 3.18 0.40 -27.08
N HIS A 58 2.91 0.83 -25.85
CA HIS A 58 3.74 0.50 -24.69
C HIS A 58 3.55 -0.98 -24.41
N GLN A 59 4.12 -1.81 -25.28
CA GLN A 59 3.94 -3.25 -25.23
C GLN A 59 4.75 -3.82 -24.07
N TRP A 60 4.25 -4.92 -23.53
CA TRP A 60 4.99 -5.73 -22.58
C TRP A 60 6.32 -6.19 -23.17
N GLU A 61 7.42 -5.70 -22.59
CA GLU A 61 8.75 -6.22 -22.84
C GLU A 61 9.09 -7.35 -21.87
N GLU A 62 10.05 -8.20 -22.24
CA GLU A 62 10.51 -9.34 -21.43
C GLU A 62 10.89 -8.91 -20.01
N ASN A 63 11.54 -7.74 -19.86
CA ASN A 63 11.92 -7.21 -18.55
C ASN A 63 10.70 -6.93 -17.66
N ASN A 64 9.63 -6.35 -18.21
CA ASN A 64 8.44 -5.98 -17.45
C ASN A 64 7.63 -7.23 -17.09
N MET A 65 7.60 -8.22 -18.00
CA MET A 65 7.00 -9.52 -17.73
C MET A 65 7.72 -10.26 -16.60
N LEU A 66 9.06 -10.28 -16.61
CA LEU A 66 9.87 -10.88 -15.55
C LEU A 66 9.72 -10.16 -14.21
N GLU A 67 9.63 -8.83 -14.23
CA GLU A 67 9.41 -8.04 -13.02
C GLU A 67 8.05 -8.34 -12.39
N PHE A 68 6.98 -8.36 -13.20
CA PHE A 68 5.65 -8.75 -12.76
C PHE A 68 5.65 -10.16 -12.15
N GLU A 69 6.21 -11.15 -12.85
CA GLU A 69 6.26 -12.54 -12.39
C GLU A 69 7.01 -12.63 -11.05
N ARG A 70 8.17 -11.98 -10.93
CA ARG A 70 8.98 -12.00 -9.71
C ARG A 70 8.23 -11.39 -8.53
N ASN A 71 7.56 -10.26 -8.74
CA ASN A 71 6.82 -9.58 -7.68
C ASN A 71 5.62 -10.42 -7.22
N CYS A 72 4.87 -10.99 -8.17
CA CYS A 72 3.76 -11.90 -7.87
C CYS A 72 4.23 -13.15 -7.11
N VAL A 73 5.33 -13.79 -7.55
CA VAL A 73 5.86 -15.00 -6.89
C VAL A 73 6.30 -14.67 -5.47
N GLY A 74 7.03 -13.57 -5.28
CA GLY A 74 7.47 -13.13 -3.96
C GLY A 74 6.31 -12.89 -2.99
N PHE A 75 5.22 -12.27 -3.47
CA PHE A 75 4.02 -12.09 -2.67
C PHE A 75 3.38 -13.43 -2.27
N LEU A 76 3.09 -14.30 -3.23
CA LEU A 76 2.43 -15.58 -2.96
C LEU A 76 3.29 -16.50 -2.08
N GLU A 77 4.62 -16.51 -2.25
CA GLU A 77 5.53 -17.26 -1.39
C GLU A 77 5.56 -16.71 0.05
N SER A 78 5.47 -15.39 0.24
CA SER A 78 5.34 -14.82 1.58
C SER A 78 4.05 -15.24 2.29
N GLU A 79 2.99 -15.51 1.52
CA GLU A 79 1.71 -16.08 2.01
C GLU A 79 1.73 -17.62 2.05
N SER A 80 2.91 -18.24 1.98
CA SER A 80 3.10 -19.69 2.03
C SER A 80 2.30 -20.46 0.96
N VAL A 81 2.05 -19.84 -0.20
CA VAL A 81 1.40 -20.48 -1.35
C VAL A 81 2.40 -21.40 -2.05
N VAL A 82 2.04 -22.67 -2.14
CA VAL A 82 2.84 -23.67 -2.87
C VAL A 82 2.54 -23.54 -4.37
N ASN A 83 3.57 -23.65 -5.21
CA ASN A 83 3.49 -23.45 -6.66
C ASN A 83 3.12 -22.03 -7.11
N ALA A 84 3.54 -21.00 -6.36
CA ALA A 84 3.35 -19.57 -6.68
C ALA A 84 3.60 -19.24 -8.16
N LYS A 85 4.68 -19.76 -8.74
CA LYS A 85 5.03 -19.57 -10.16
C LYS A 85 3.89 -19.94 -11.12
N LYS A 86 3.20 -21.07 -10.89
CA LYS A 86 2.08 -21.51 -11.75
C LYS A 86 0.97 -20.47 -11.80
N TYR A 87 0.65 -19.86 -10.67
CA TYR A 87 -0.39 -18.85 -10.56
C TYR A 87 0.04 -17.53 -11.19
N CYS A 88 1.29 -17.13 -10.95
CA CYS A 88 1.85 -15.90 -11.50
C CYS A 88 2.05 -15.95 -13.03
N ASP A 89 2.44 -17.10 -13.58
CA ASP A 89 2.52 -17.32 -15.02
C ASP A 89 1.14 -17.16 -15.67
N CYS A 90 0.10 -17.70 -15.02
CA CYS A 90 -1.27 -17.59 -15.49
C CYS A 90 -1.79 -16.15 -15.38
N LEU A 91 -1.55 -15.50 -14.24
CA LEU A 91 -1.96 -14.12 -14.00
C LEU A 91 -1.30 -13.17 -15.00
N LEU A 92 0.02 -13.31 -15.23
CA LEU A 92 0.77 -12.51 -16.20
C LEU A 92 0.14 -12.60 -17.59
N LYS A 93 -0.23 -13.80 -18.04
CA LYS A 93 -0.90 -13.98 -19.33
C LYS A 93 -2.19 -13.17 -19.43
N TYR A 94 -3.00 -13.17 -18.38
CA TYR A 94 -4.23 -12.39 -18.35
C TYR A 94 -3.95 -10.88 -18.24
N SER A 95 -2.97 -10.46 -17.43
CA SER A 95 -2.58 -9.06 -17.28
C SER A 95 -2.12 -8.44 -18.60
N VAL A 96 -1.38 -9.18 -19.42
CA VAL A 96 -0.97 -8.73 -20.77
C VAL A 96 -2.18 -8.49 -21.68
N GLU A 97 -3.24 -9.29 -21.54
CA GLU A 97 -4.47 -9.16 -22.33
C GLU A 97 -5.37 -8.01 -21.81
N ALA A 98 -5.45 -7.83 -20.50
CA ALA A 98 -6.33 -6.85 -19.85
C ALA A 98 -5.71 -5.44 -19.78
N TYR A 99 -4.39 -5.36 -19.66
CA TYR A 99 -3.63 -4.12 -19.49
C TYR A 99 -2.47 -4.10 -20.51
N PRO A 100 -2.72 -3.59 -21.73
CA PRO A 100 -1.71 -3.55 -22.78
C PRO A 100 -0.48 -2.72 -22.39
N ASP A 101 -0.64 -1.71 -21.53
CA ASP A 101 0.44 -0.93 -20.93
C ASP A 101 0.89 -1.56 -19.60
N PRO A 102 2.14 -2.04 -19.49
CA PRO A 102 2.66 -2.62 -18.26
C PRO A 102 2.71 -1.62 -17.09
N ALA A 103 2.83 -0.31 -17.35
CA ALA A 103 2.80 0.69 -16.28
C ALA A 103 1.44 0.71 -15.58
N GLU A 104 0.35 0.55 -16.32
CA GLU A 104 -1.00 0.44 -15.77
C GLU A 104 -1.15 -0.81 -14.90
N ALA A 105 -0.62 -1.95 -15.36
CA ALA A 105 -0.63 -3.21 -14.61
C ALA A 105 0.23 -3.17 -13.32
N MET A 106 1.29 -2.38 -13.30
CA MET A 106 2.19 -2.25 -12.15
C MET A 106 1.67 -1.28 -11.07
N GLU A 107 0.74 -0.39 -11.43
CA GLU A 107 0.11 0.58 -10.52
C GLU A 107 -1.23 0.10 -9.96
N LEU A 108 -1.65 -1.13 -10.27
CA LEU A 108 -2.91 -1.69 -9.79
C LEU A 108 -2.99 -1.72 -8.26
N GLU A 109 -4.12 -1.25 -7.75
CA GLU A 109 -4.43 -1.34 -6.34
C GLU A 109 -4.77 -2.80 -5.94
N GLN A 110 -4.65 -3.10 -4.65
CA GLN A 110 -4.78 -4.48 -4.16
C GLN A 110 -6.14 -5.12 -4.47
N ASN A 111 -7.22 -4.35 -4.43
CA ASN A 111 -8.57 -4.80 -4.82
C ASN A 111 -8.65 -5.13 -6.31
N GLU A 112 -7.98 -4.36 -7.17
CA GLU A 112 -7.94 -4.61 -8.62
C GLU A 112 -7.14 -5.88 -8.92
N ILE A 113 -6.05 -6.12 -8.18
CA ILE A 113 -5.27 -7.37 -8.25
C ILE A 113 -6.14 -8.58 -7.86
N VAL A 114 -6.97 -8.46 -6.81
CA VAL A 114 -7.91 -9.53 -6.41
C VAL A 114 -8.94 -9.80 -7.52
N GLU A 115 -9.53 -8.76 -8.11
CA GLU A 115 -10.45 -8.93 -9.24
C GLU A 115 -9.77 -9.59 -10.44
N LEU A 116 -8.51 -9.25 -10.70
CA LEU A 116 -7.65 -9.87 -11.70
C LEU A 116 -7.47 -11.37 -11.45
N PHE A 117 -7.19 -11.78 -10.21
CA PHE A 117 -7.12 -13.19 -9.86
C PHE A 117 -8.46 -13.90 -10.12
N VAL A 118 -9.58 -13.32 -9.68
CA VAL A 118 -10.91 -13.91 -9.87
C VAL A 118 -11.25 -14.06 -11.37
N ASN A 119 -11.03 -13.02 -12.16
CA ASN A 119 -11.40 -12.97 -13.58
C ASN A 119 -10.48 -13.82 -14.47
N SER A 120 -9.20 -13.94 -14.11
CA SER A 120 -8.22 -14.72 -14.87
C SER A 120 -8.48 -16.23 -14.84
N LYS A 121 -9.32 -16.73 -13.91
CA LYS A 121 -9.54 -18.17 -13.66
C LYS A 121 -8.23 -18.93 -13.37
N CYS A 122 -7.20 -18.21 -12.94
CA CYS A 122 -5.88 -18.76 -12.62
C CYS A 122 -5.84 -19.39 -11.23
N VAL A 123 -6.77 -18.99 -10.36
CA VAL A 123 -6.96 -19.48 -9.01
C VAL A 123 -7.69 -20.82 -9.04
N ASP A 124 -7.18 -21.82 -8.32
CA ASP A 124 -7.97 -23.01 -7.96
C ASP A 124 -8.64 -22.80 -6.59
N ASP A 125 -9.59 -23.68 -6.22
CA ASP A 125 -10.34 -23.58 -4.95
C ASP A 125 -9.40 -23.51 -3.72
N LEU A 126 -8.18 -24.06 -3.80
CA LEU A 126 -7.23 -24.06 -2.69
C LEU A 126 -6.53 -22.70 -2.54
N LEU A 127 -6.18 -22.06 -3.66
CA LEU A 127 -5.66 -20.70 -3.64
C LEU A 127 -6.78 -19.70 -3.34
N LEU A 128 -8.01 -19.95 -3.82
CA LEU A 128 -9.19 -19.21 -3.40
C LEU A 128 -9.40 -19.33 -1.90
N ILE A 129 -9.30 -20.49 -1.24
CA ILE A 129 -9.42 -20.60 0.22
C ILE A 129 -8.34 -19.83 0.99
N LYS A 130 -7.12 -19.71 0.44
CA LYS A 130 -6.05 -18.89 1.03
C LYS A 130 -6.24 -17.39 0.81
N ILE A 131 -7.03 -17.01 -0.20
CA ILE A 131 -7.38 -15.63 -0.56
C ILE A 131 -8.80 -15.27 -0.10
N GLU A 132 -9.64 -16.26 0.22
CA GLU A 132 -11.06 -16.15 0.58
C GLU A 132 -11.12 -15.57 1.96
N ASP A 133 -11.74 -14.40 2.01
CA ASP A 133 -12.01 -13.55 3.17
C ASP A 133 -11.22 -13.93 4.42
N PRO A 134 -9.95 -13.51 4.53
CA PRO A 134 -9.13 -13.83 5.69
C PRO A 134 -9.73 -13.24 6.99
N TRP A 135 -10.71 -12.35 6.88
CA TRP A 135 -11.67 -12.02 7.93
C TRP A 135 -12.74 -13.11 8.08
N THR A 136 -12.34 -14.27 8.59
CA THR A 136 -13.33 -15.29 8.98
C THR A 136 -14.23 -14.74 10.09
N LYS A 137 -15.42 -15.32 10.27
CA LYS A 137 -16.36 -14.90 11.33
C LYS A 137 -15.71 -14.91 12.72
N GLU A 138 -14.83 -15.87 12.98
CA GLU A 138 -14.09 -15.99 14.22
C GLU A 138 -13.10 -14.83 14.40
N VAL A 139 -12.41 -14.43 13.32
CA VAL A 139 -11.47 -13.30 13.34
C VAL A 139 -12.19 -11.97 13.47
N GLU A 140 -13.30 -11.78 12.75
CA GLU A 140 -14.18 -10.61 12.89
C GLU A 140 -14.68 -10.46 14.32
N GLN A 141 -15.16 -11.56 14.91
CA GLN A 141 -15.64 -11.56 16.29
C GLN A 141 -14.52 -11.23 17.27
N LEU A 142 -13.33 -11.81 17.08
CA LEU A 142 -12.17 -11.51 17.92
C LEU A 142 -11.74 -10.03 17.83
N PHE A 143 -11.76 -9.44 16.63
CA PHE A 143 -11.50 -8.00 16.46
C PHE A 143 -12.52 -7.16 17.23
N VAL A 144 -13.81 -7.47 17.08
CA VAL A 144 -14.90 -6.74 17.72
C VAL A 144 -14.83 -6.87 19.25
N GLU A 145 -14.55 -8.06 19.78
CA GLU A 145 -14.40 -8.29 21.22
C GLU A 145 -13.23 -7.49 21.83
N ASN A 146 -12.08 -7.47 21.15
CA ASN A 146 -10.92 -6.68 21.59
C ASN A 146 -11.20 -5.17 21.51
N CYS A 147 -11.83 -4.72 20.42
CA CYS A 147 -12.25 -3.33 20.28
C CYS A 147 -13.20 -2.91 21.40
N LYS A 148 -14.22 -3.72 21.71
CA LYS A 148 -15.17 -3.45 22.79
C LYS A 148 -14.48 -3.36 24.14
N THR A 149 -13.54 -4.26 24.42
CA THR A 149 -12.74 -4.24 25.65
C THR A 149 -11.99 -2.90 25.77
N ALA A 150 -11.30 -2.47 24.71
CA ALA A 150 -10.58 -1.20 24.69
C ALA A 150 -11.50 0.03 24.84
N GLN A 151 -12.74 -0.02 24.31
CA GLN A 151 -13.72 1.06 24.47
C GLN A 151 -14.29 1.11 25.90
N LYS A 152 -14.55 -0.04 26.51
CA LYS A 152 -15.00 -0.13 27.91
C LYS A 152 -13.93 0.38 28.88
N ASP A 153 -12.65 0.10 28.60
CA ASP A 153 -11.53 0.65 29.37
C ASP A 153 -11.44 2.19 29.30
N LYS A 154 -12.00 2.80 28.24
CA LYS A 154 -12.16 4.26 28.09
C LYS A 154 -13.46 4.79 28.71
N GLY A 155 -14.29 3.93 29.30
CA GLY A 155 -15.56 4.30 29.93
C GLY A 155 -16.74 4.46 28.96
N VAL A 156 -16.62 3.95 27.73
CA VAL A 156 -17.72 3.96 26.74
C VAL A 156 -18.78 2.93 27.12
N SER A 157 -20.05 3.24 26.86
CA SER A 157 -21.17 2.34 27.15
C SER A 157 -21.13 1.09 26.25
N ASP A 158 -21.73 -0.02 26.70
CA ASP A 158 -21.80 -1.26 25.91
C ASP A 158 -22.45 -1.03 24.54
N HIS A 159 -23.54 -0.26 24.50
CA HIS A 159 -24.25 0.06 23.25
C HIS A 159 -23.38 0.88 22.28
N ASP A 160 -22.66 1.89 22.80
CA ASP A 160 -21.84 2.75 21.95
C ASP A 160 -20.56 2.03 21.49
N ALA A 161 -19.98 1.20 22.37
CA ALA A 161 -18.87 0.32 22.01
C ALA A 161 -19.28 -0.67 20.89
N ASP A 162 -20.48 -1.24 20.96
CA ASP A 162 -21.01 -2.14 19.95
C ASP A 162 -21.14 -1.46 18.58
N ASN A 163 -21.73 -0.26 18.55
CA ASN A 163 -21.87 0.52 17.32
C ASN A 163 -20.52 0.93 16.74
N TYR A 164 -19.63 1.47 17.59
CA TYR A 164 -18.30 1.90 17.18
C TYR A 164 -17.49 0.73 16.61
N CYS A 165 -17.44 -0.41 17.32
CA CYS A 165 -16.62 -1.54 16.92
C CYS A 165 -17.15 -2.27 15.68
N SER A 166 -18.47 -2.28 15.48
CA SER A 166 -19.07 -2.79 14.24
C SER A 166 -18.72 -1.89 13.05
N CYS A 167 -18.77 -0.57 13.23
CA CYS A 167 -18.31 0.39 12.22
C CYS A 167 -16.80 0.22 11.93
N ALA A 168 -15.99 0.11 12.99
CA ALA A 168 -14.54 -0.01 12.89
C ALA A 168 -14.14 -1.25 12.08
N LEU A 169 -14.76 -2.40 12.35
CA LEU A 169 -14.55 -3.61 11.56
C LEU A 169 -14.88 -3.36 10.08
N GLY A 170 -16.02 -2.73 9.79
CA GLY A 170 -16.43 -2.42 8.42
C GLY A 170 -15.44 -1.52 7.67
N GLU A 171 -14.91 -0.47 8.30
CA GLU A 171 -13.92 0.42 7.68
C GLU A 171 -12.55 -0.29 7.55
N VAL A 172 -12.13 -1.04 8.57
CA VAL A 172 -10.85 -1.77 8.53
C VAL A 172 -10.86 -2.83 7.45
N LYS A 173 -11.94 -3.61 7.28
CA LYS A 173 -12.04 -4.63 6.21
C LYS A 173 -11.91 -4.05 4.80
N GLN A 174 -12.30 -2.79 4.59
CA GLN A 174 -12.18 -2.14 3.29
C GLN A 174 -10.74 -1.74 2.94
N ILE A 175 -9.94 -1.43 3.96
CA ILE A 175 -8.58 -0.88 3.78
C ILE A 175 -7.50 -1.93 4.05
N VAL A 176 -7.80 -2.90 4.92
CA VAL A 176 -6.89 -3.94 5.39
C VAL A 176 -7.51 -5.30 5.08
N PRO A 177 -7.29 -5.84 3.86
CA PRO A 177 -7.89 -7.10 3.46
C PRO A 177 -7.44 -8.27 4.32
N ASN A 178 -6.21 -8.28 4.84
CA ASN A 178 -5.70 -9.33 5.74
C ASN A 178 -5.65 -8.84 7.21
N PRO A 179 -6.38 -9.46 8.15
CA PRO A 179 -6.45 -9.03 9.55
C PRO A 179 -5.10 -9.02 10.27
N HIS A 180 -4.11 -9.81 9.84
CA HIS A 180 -2.77 -9.77 10.42
C HIS A 180 -2.07 -8.41 10.23
N HIS A 181 -2.44 -7.66 9.19
CA HIS A 181 -1.84 -6.36 8.89
C HIS A 181 -2.42 -5.22 9.73
N VAL A 182 -3.55 -5.42 10.42
CA VAL A 182 -4.11 -4.41 11.34
C VAL A 182 -3.08 -4.02 12.41
N MET A 183 -2.31 -4.99 12.90
CA MET A 183 -1.27 -4.78 13.92
C MET A 183 -0.04 -4.03 13.40
N THR A 184 0.06 -3.81 12.09
CA THR A 184 1.17 -3.08 11.46
C THR A 184 0.86 -1.62 11.22
N LEU A 185 -0.41 -1.22 11.36
CA LEU A 185 -0.84 0.16 11.26
C LEU A 185 -0.24 1.00 12.40
N THR A 186 0.21 2.19 12.06
CA THR A 186 0.51 3.24 13.04
C THR A 186 -0.78 3.73 13.71
N GLU A 187 -0.64 4.40 14.86
CA GLU A 187 -1.78 5.01 15.54
C GLU A 187 -2.47 6.06 14.65
N GLU A 188 -1.69 6.83 13.88
CA GLU A 188 -2.23 7.82 12.95
C GLU A 188 -3.02 7.20 11.79
N GLU A 189 -2.51 6.13 11.18
CA GLU A 189 -3.19 5.41 10.10
C GLU A 189 -4.50 4.79 10.59
N LEU A 190 -4.44 4.11 11.74
CA LEU A 190 -5.63 3.54 12.34
C LEU A 190 -6.65 4.63 12.69
N ALA A 191 -6.22 5.77 13.24
CA ALA A 191 -7.12 6.88 13.53
C ALA A 191 -7.77 7.47 12.27
N MET A 192 -7.05 7.52 11.14
CA MET A 192 -7.62 7.98 9.86
C MET A 192 -8.71 7.03 9.36
N ILE A 193 -8.49 5.71 9.41
CA ILE A 193 -9.49 4.70 9.04
C ILE A 193 -10.73 4.83 9.93
N LEU A 194 -10.53 4.96 11.23
CA LEU A 194 -11.61 4.97 12.22
C LEU A 194 -12.33 6.32 12.36
N LYS A 195 -11.88 7.38 11.65
CA LYS A 195 -12.45 8.73 11.75
C LYS A 195 -13.95 8.79 11.41
N LYS A 196 -14.44 7.84 10.62
CA LYS A 196 -15.87 7.76 10.23
C LYS A 196 -16.74 7.08 11.29
N CYS A 197 -16.13 6.43 12.28
CA CYS A 197 -16.82 5.76 13.36
C CYS A 197 -16.90 6.67 14.59
N ASN A 198 -18.12 6.87 15.08
CA ASN A 198 -18.43 7.68 16.26
C ASN A 198 -18.71 6.80 17.48
#